data_AF-F3FUY5-F1
#
_entry.id   AF-F3FUY5-F1
#
_cell.length_a   1.000
_cell.length_b   1.000
_cell.length_c   1.000
_cell.angle_alpha   90.00
_cell.angle_beta   90.00
_cell.angle_gamma   90.00
#
_symmetry.space_group_name_H-M   'P 1'
#
loop_
_entity.id
_entity.type
_entity.pdbx_description
1 polymer ?
#
loop_
_entity_poly.entity_id
_entity_poly.type
_entity_poly.pdbx_seq_one_letter_code
_entity_poly.pdbx_strand_id
1 'polypeptide(L)'
;EPVAYLGDLRLTPDRRLSRSWMAEVQTRLADLSRETGAQHAYCCIIRNNALATQSLLGRRRANPLKLAHWRGYSNVSVYGQRGLSSVPRTSGEVRVVRAAPRYLDALRAFLDSESSRQSFGCVFSEAEFERRLSQWPDFGIDSFLLAVDDRDNLL
;
A
#
# COMPACT_ATOMS: atom_id res chain seq x y z
N GLU A 1 -15.66 -4.38 -5.30
CA GLU A 1 -16.22 -3.11 -4.78
C GLU A 1 -15.09 -2.18 -4.39
N PRO A 2 -15.21 -0.86 -4.59
CA PRO A 2 -14.17 0.10 -4.20
C PRO A 2 -14.03 0.19 -2.67
N VAL A 3 -12.79 0.28 -2.20
CA VAL A 3 -12.45 0.43 -0.77
C VAL A 3 -11.58 1.67 -0.62
N ALA A 4 -11.93 2.55 0.32
CA ALA A 4 -11.15 3.74 0.61
C ALA A 4 -9.99 3.45 1.56
N TYR A 5 -8.80 3.95 1.23
CA TYR A 5 -7.67 3.98 2.17
C TYR A 5 -7.59 5.36 2.83
N LEU A 6 -7.72 5.40 4.15
CA LEU A 6 -7.61 6.63 4.95
C LEU A 6 -6.15 6.85 5.34
N GLY A 7 -5.45 7.62 4.53
CA GLY A 7 -4.08 8.04 4.78
C GLY A 7 -3.98 9.25 5.71
N ASP A 8 -2.83 9.40 6.36
CA ASP A 8 -2.38 10.60 7.08
C ASP A 8 -3.37 11.22 8.10
N LEU A 9 -4.09 10.37 8.83
CA LEU A 9 -4.96 10.82 9.93
C LEU A 9 -4.12 11.24 11.15
N ARG A 10 -3.86 12.55 11.29
CA ARG A 10 -3.11 13.12 12.41
C ARG A 10 -4.01 13.93 13.33
N LEU A 11 -3.86 13.71 14.63
CA LEU A 11 -4.58 14.45 15.66
C LEU A 11 -3.67 14.73 16.85
N THR A 12 -3.53 16.00 17.21
CA THR A 12 -2.91 16.41 18.47
C THR A 12 -3.82 16.00 19.64
N PRO A 13 -3.29 15.50 20.76
CA PRO A 13 -4.07 15.06 21.90
C PRO A 13 -4.70 16.24 22.67
N ASP A 14 -5.71 16.88 22.08
CA ASP A 14 -6.57 17.90 22.69
C ASP A 14 -8.05 17.47 22.61
N ARG A 15 -8.78 17.61 23.72
CA ARG A 15 -10.16 17.11 23.81
C ARG A 15 -11.15 17.87 22.92
N ARG A 16 -10.98 19.19 22.76
CA ARG A 16 -11.90 20.01 21.95
C ARG A 16 -11.63 19.79 20.47
N LEU A 17 -10.35 19.83 20.07
CA LEU A 17 -9.93 19.56 18.69
C LEU A 17 -10.31 18.15 18.25
N SER A 18 -10.15 17.17 19.14
CA SER A 18 -10.56 15.78 18.88
C SER A 18 -12.04 15.65 18.52
N ARG A 19 -12.94 16.37 19.21
CA ARG A 19 -14.38 16.31 18.91
C ARG A 19 -14.71 16.92 17.54
N SER A 20 -14.20 18.12 17.27
CA SER A 20 -14.44 18.81 16.00
C SER A 20 -13.84 18.04 14.82
N TRP A 21 -12.63 17.51 15.00
CA TRP A 21 -11.95 16.68 13.99
C TRP A 21 -12.75 15.41 13.68
N MET A 22 -13.29 14.72 14.69
CA MET A 22 -14.09 13.51 14.45
C MET A 22 -15.38 13.80 13.68
N ALA A 23 -16.06 14.92 13.98
CA ALA A 23 -17.25 15.33 13.23
C ALA A 23 -16.91 15.62 11.76
N GLU A 24 -15.81 16.32 11.52
CA GLU A 24 -15.34 16.64 10.16
C GLU A 24 -14.99 15.37 9.37
N VAL A 25 -14.25 14.44 9.99
CA VAL A 25 -13.88 13.18 9.33
C VAL A 25 -15.12 12.36 8.99
N GLN A 26 -16.15 12.35 9.84
CA GLN A 26 -17.40 11.65 9.50
C GLN A 26 -18.11 12.27 8.30
N THR A 27 -18.19 13.59 8.23
CA THR A 27 -18.72 14.29 7.06
C THR A 27 -17.93 13.93 5.82
N ARG A 28 -16.59 13.98 5.88
CA ARG A 28 -15.74 13.65 4.74
C ARG A 28 -15.86 12.19 4.30
N LEU A 29 -16.04 11.26 5.24
CA LEU A 29 -16.30 9.85 4.92
C LEU A 29 -17.64 9.66 4.21
N ALA A 30 -18.68 10.39 4.63
CA ALA A 30 -19.98 10.37 3.96
C ALA A 30 -19.88 10.95 2.53
N ASP A 31 -19.16 12.05 2.37
CA ASP A 31 -18.89 12.66 1.06
C ASP A 31 -18.12 11.69 0.15
N LEU A 32 -17.04 11.09 0.66
CA LEU A 32 -16.23 10.11 -0.06
C LEU A 32 -17.07 8.91 -0.53
N SER A 33 -17.98 8.42 0.30
CA SER A 33 -18.90 7.34 -0.07
C SER A 33 -19.80 7.74 -1.23
N ARG A 34 -20.32 8.98 -1.24
CA ARG A 34 -21.12 9.50 -2.37
C ARG A 34 -20.29 9.72 -3.64
N GLU A 35 -19.06 10.22 -3.49
CA GLU A 35 -18.15 10.52 -4.61
C GLU A 35 -17.64 9.26 -5.30
N THR A 36 -17.34 8.21 -4.53
CA THR A 36 -16.60 7.02 -5.02
C THR A 36 -17.40 5.72 -5.00
N GLY A 37 -18.57 5.71 -4.34
CA GLY A 37 -19.34 4.50 -4.07
C GLY A 37 -18.73 3.59 -2.99
N ALA A 38 -17.58 3.94 -2.41
CA ALA A 38 -16.92 3.12 -1.39
C ALA A 38 -17.80 3.01 -0.13
N GLN A 39 -18.15 1.78 0.23
CA GLN A 39 -18.88 1.45 1.46
C GLN A 39 -17.95 1.07 2.61
N HIS A 40 -16.69 0.76 2.27
CA HIS A 40 -15.68 0.33 3.22
C HIS A 40 -14.48 1.26 3.17
N ALA A 41 -13.92 1.51 4.34
CA ALA A 41 -12.67 2.24 4.49
C ALA A 41 -11.76 1.54 5.48
N TYR A 42 -10.45 1.60 5.24
CA TYR A 42 -9.44 1.10 6.18
C TYR A 42 -8.32 2.13 6.37
N CYS A 43 -7.66 2.06 7.52
CA CYS A 43 -6.45 2.82 7.82
C CYS A 43 -5.44 1.88 8.48
N CYS A 44 -4.16 2.21 8.35
CA CYS A 44 -3.10 1.48 9.04
C CYS A 44 -2.62 2.29 10.24
N ILE A 45 -2.51 1.64 11.40
CA ILE A 45 -1.88 2.20 12.58
C ILE A 45 -0.59 1.43 12.89
N ILE A 46 0.46 2.14 13.31
CA ILE A 46 1.65 1.49 13.85
C ILE A 46 1.24 0.79 15.15
N ARG A 47 1.50 -0.53 15.25
CA ARG A 47 0.97 -1.40 16.31
C ARG A 47 1.15 -0.84 17.73
N ASN A 48 2.30 -0.24 18.01
CA ASN A 48 2.66 0.27 19.34
C ASN A 48 2.38 1.78 19.51
N ASN A 49 1.64 2.41 18.59
CA ASN A 49 1.26 3.80 18.71
C ASN A 49 0.00 3.94 19.57
N ALA A 50 0.19 3.97 20.90
CA ALA A 50 -0.90 4.08 21.86
C ALA A 50 -1.79 5.32 21.64
N LEU A 51 -1.21 6.44 21.21
CA LEU A 51 -1.94 7.67 20.91
C LEU A 51 -2.88 7.49 19.70
N ALA A 52 -2.40 6.86 18.62
CA ALA A 52 -3.22 6.58 17.45
C ALA A 52 -4.33 5.57 17.78
N THR A 53 -4.01 4.49 18.50
CA THR A 53 -5.00 3.50 18.95
C THR A 53 -6.09 4.14 19.78
N GLN A 54 -5.73 4.93 20.79
CA GLN A 54 -6.70 5.61 21.64
C GLN A 54 -7.50 6.67 20.89
N SER A 55 -6.91 7.28 19.85
CA SER A 55 -7.56 8.32 19.07
C SER A 55 -8.55 7.81 18.06
N LEU A 56 -8.26 6.68 17.40
CA LEU A 56 -9.09 6.13 16.33
C LEU A 56 -9.99 4.99 16.79
N LEU A 57 -9.55 4.18 17.76
CA LEU A 57 -10.26 2.96 18.21
C LEU A 57 -10.86 3.09 19.62
N GLY A 58 -10.60 4.21 20.32
CA GLY A 58 -11.07 4.44 21.69
C GLY A 58 -12.60 4.59 21.78
N ARG A 59 -13.27 3.68 22.48
CA ARG A 59 -14.75 3.63 22.61
C ARG A 59 -15.39 4.72 23.48
N ARG A 60 -14.62 5.44 24.30
CA ARG A 60 -15.14 6.43 25.28
C ARG A 60 -15.27 7.85 24.70
N ARG A 61 -15.69 7.98 23.44
CA ARG A 61 -15.84 9.28 22.77
C ARG A 61 -17.28 9.51 22.32
N ALA A 62 -17.71 10.76 22.36
CA ALA A 62 -18.95 11.16 21.71
C ALA A 62 -18.75 11.00 20.20
N ASN A 63 -19.59 10.18 19.56
CA ASN A 63 -19.60 9.93 18.12
C ASN A 63 -18.27 9.38 17.54
N PRO A 64 -17.85 8.16 17.92
CA PRO A 64 -16.60 7.56 17.45
C PRO A 64 -16.69 7.16 15.97
N LEU A 65 -15.56 7.17 15.26
CA LEU A 65 -15.44 6.44 14.00
C LEU A 65 -15.68 4.96 14.28
N LYS A 66 -16.54 4.30 13.49
CA LYS A 66 -16.84 2.87 13.63
C LYS A 66 -15.72 1.99 13.04
N LEU A 67 -14.48 2.28 13.44
CA LEU A 67 -13.31 1.51 13.05
C LEU A 67 -13.07 0.40 14.08
N ALA A 68 -12.71 -0.77 13.59
CA ALA A 68 -12.32 -1.91 14.40
C ALA A 68 -11.03 -2.50 13.84
N HIS A 69 -10.28 -3.19 14.70
CA HIS A 69 -9.13 -3.96 14.24
C HIS A 69 -9.61 -5.07 13.29
N TRP A 70 -9.10 -5.07 12.05
CA TRP A 70 -9.38 -6.09 11.06
C TRP A 70 -8.27 -7.14 10.96
N ARG A 71 -7.05 -6.72 10.57
CA ARG A 71 -5.89 -7.60 10.41
C ARG A 71 -4.58 -6.83 10.60
N GLY A 72 -3.57 -7.51 11.14
CA GLY A 72 -2.20 -6.99 11.19
C GLY A 72 -1.39 -7.34 9.95
N TYR A 73 -0.48 -6.46 9.56
CA TYR A 73 0.59 -6.74 8.59
C TYR A 73 1.92 -6.22 9.15
N SER A 74 3.02 -6.66 8.56
CA SER A 74 4.37 -6.22 8.93
C SER A 74 4.90 -5.29 7.85
N ASN A 75 5.36 -4.11 8.24
CA ASN A 75 6.23 -3.30 7.40
C ASN A 75 7.66 -3.51 7.90
N VAL A 76 8.55 -3.97 7.02
CA VAL A 76 9.93 -4.34 7.37
C VAL A 76 10.87 -3.38 6.65
N SER A 77 11.57 -2.54 7.42
CA SER A 77 12.66 -1.72 6.90
C SER A 77 13.92 -2.56 6.84
N VAL A 78 14.42 -2.81 5.63
CA VAL A 78 15.68 -3.53 5.40
C VAL A 78 16.80 -2.52 5.18
N TYR A 79 17.84 -2.57 6.02
CA TYR A 79 19.05 -1.75 5.86
C TYR A 79 20.08 -2.51 5.01
N GLY A 80 20.43 -1.94 3.86
CA GLY A 80 21.50 -2.45 3.00
C GLY A 80 22.74 -1.57 3.13
N GLN A 81 23.90 -2.18 3.40
CA GLN A 81 25.19 -1.51 3.34
C GLN A 81 26.05 -2.15 2.24
N ARG A 82 26.65 -1.29 1.42
CA ARG A 82 27.56 -1.70 0.34
C ARG A 82 28.79 -2.39 0.95
N GLY A 83 29.13 -3.57 0.43
CA GLY A 83 30.35 -4.31 0.79
C GLY A 83 30.20 -5.38 1.87
N LEU A 84 28.98 -5.67 2.36
CA LEU A 84 28.73 -6.70 3.40
C LEU A 84 28.11 -8.00 2.88
N SER A 85 28.47 -8.47 1.68
CA SER A 85 28.06 -9.84 1.29
C SER A 85 29.05 -10.52 0.36
N SER A 86 29.33 -11.79 0.68
CA SER A 86 29.87 -12.78 -0.26
C SER A 86 28.90 -12.90 -1.43
N VAL A 87 29.40 -12.79 -2.65
CA VAL A 87 28.60 -12.91 -3.87
C VAL A 87 27.78 -14.20 -3.81
N PRO A 88 26.44 -14.13 -3.74
CA PRO A 88 25.61 -15.32 -3.82
C PRO A 88 25.83 -15.96 -5.19
N ARG A 89 26.05 -17.28 -5.24
CA ARG A 89 26.10 -18.00 -6.51
C ARG A 89 24.70 -17.98 -7.10
N THR A 90 24.45 -17.11 -8.07
CA THR A 90 23.30 -17.26 -8.96
C THR A 90 23.41 -18.62 -9.64
N SER A 91 22.35 -19.43 -9.60
CA SER A 91 22.28 -20.58 -10.49
C SER A 91 22.42 -20.06 -11.92
N GLY A 92 23.12 -20.79 -12.80
CA GLY A 92 23.40 -20.34 -14.17
C GLY A 92 22.14 -20.12 -15.03
N GLU A 93 20.97 -20.44 -14.49
CA GLU A 93 19.66 -20.40 -15.13
C GLU A 93 18.91 -19.07 -14.91
N VAL A 94 19.37 -18.19 -14.00
CA VAL A 94 18.68 -16.93 -13.69
C VAL A 94 19.52 -15.72 -14.09
N ARG A 95 18.93 -14.81 -14.87
CA ARG A 95 19.52 -13.53 -15.24
C ARG A 95 18.70 -12.38 -14.65
N VAL A 96 19.38 -11.34 -14.21
CA VAL A 96 18.73 -10.09 -13.80
C VAL A 96 18.87 -9.07 -14.92
N VAL A 97 17.75 -8.54 -15.41
CA VAL A 97 17.69 -7.57 -16.52
C VAL A 97 16.92 -6.33 -16.10
N ARG A 98 17.18 -5.19 -16.73
CA ARG A 98 16.24 -4.06 -16.67
C ARG A 98 15.01 -4.38 -17.49
N ALA A 99 13.85 -4.06 -16.97
CA ALA A 99 12.60 -4.21 -17.69
C ALA A 99 12.57 -3.30 -18.93
N ALA A 100 11.79 -3.74 -19.92
CA ALA A 100 11.58 -3.11 -21.22
C ALA A 100 10.10 -3.32 -21.59
N PRO A 101 9.55 -2.56 -22.56
CA PRO A 101 8.13 -2.62 -22.90
C PRO A 101 7.59 -4.03 -23.19
N ARG A 102 8.42 -4.93 -23.73
CA ARG A 102 8.05 -6.34 -23.98
C ARG A 102 7.65 -7.13 -22.71
N TYR A 103 8.05 -6.67 -21.54
CA TYR A 103 7.74 -7.33 -20.25
C TYR A 103 6.54 -6.72 -19.55
N LEU A 104 5.87 -5.71 -20.12
CA LEU A 104 4.85 -4.93 -19.42
C LEU A 104 3.70 -5.81 -18.90
N ASP A 105 3.17 -6.69 -19.76
CA ASP A 105 2.07 -7.58 -19.38
C ASP A 105 2.50 -8.62 -18.34
N ALA A 106 3.68 -9.22 -18.52
CA ALA A 106 4.23 -10.22 -17.61
C ALA A 106 4.50 -9.61 -16.22
N LEU A 107 5.10 -8.42 -16.17
CA LEU A 107 5.36 -7.68 -14.94
C LEU A 107 4.07 -7.30 -14.23
N ARG A 108 3.08 -6.78 -14.96
CA ARG A 108 1.76 -6.44 -14.38
C ARG A 108 1.11 -7.68 -13.78
N ALA A 109 1.06 -8.78 -14.54
CA ALA A 109 0.44 -10.03 -14.10
C ALA A 109 1.12 -10.58 -12.83
N PHE A 110 2.46 -10.52 -12.79
CA PHE A 110 3.22 -10.91 -11.61
C PHE A 110 2.93 -10.03 -10.40
N LEU A 111 2.98 -8.70 -10.56
CA LEU A 111 2.68 -7.76 -9.47
C LEU A 111 1.26 -7.97 -8.93
N ASP A 112 0.27 -8.16 -9.81
CA ASP A 112 -1.12 -8.41 -9.41
C ASP A 112 -1.26 -9.73 -8.64
N SER A 113 -0.66 -10.82 -9.16
CA SER A 113 -0.63 -12.13 -8.50
C SER A 113 0.01 -12.06 -7.12
N GLU A 114 1.22 -11.50 -7.02
CA GLU A 114 1.94 -11.42 -5.75
C GLU A 114 1.29 -10.45 -4.76
N SER A 115 0.69 -9.36 -5.24
CA SER A 115 0.00 -8.41 -4.36
C SER A 115 -1.32 -8.98 -3.85
N SER A 116 -2.06 -9.76 -4.66
CA SER A 116 -3.32 -10.39 -4.23
C SER A 116 -3.18 -11.35 -3.05
N ARG A 117 -1.97 -11.92 -2.86
CA ARG A 117 -1.64 -12.81 -1.73
C ARG A 117 -1.34 -12.05 -0.45
N GLN A 118 -1.10 -10.74 -0.54
CA GLN A 118 -0.71 -9.90 0.59
C GLN A 118 -1.93 -9.28 1.24
N SER A 119 -1.89 -9.16 2.57
CA SER A 119 -2.86 -8.34 3.27
C SER A 119 -2.65 -6.87 2.89
N PHE A 120 -3.72 -6.21 2.42
CA PHE A 120 -3.66 -4.83 1.92
C PHE A 120 -2.80 -4.66 0.65
N GLY A 121 -2.68 -5.71 -0.16
CA GLY A 121 -2.05 -5.64 -1.47
C GLY A 121 -2.71 -4.60 -2.38
N CYS A 122 -1.90 -4.00 -3.25
CA CYS A 122 -2.38 -3.10 -4.28
C CYS A 122 -3.02 -3.90 -5.42
N VAL A 123 -4.05 -3.33 -6.03
CA VAL A 123 -4.61 -3.85 -7.29
C VAL A 123 -3.75 -3.33 -8.43
N PHE A 124 -3.32 -4.23 -9.32
CA PHE A 124 -2.57 -3.93 -10.53
C PHE A 124 -3.39 -4.34 -11.77
N SER A 125 -4.63 -3.86 -11.82
CA SER A 125 -5.43 -3.91 -13.04
C SER A 125 -4.70 -3.17 -14.16
N GLU A 126 -5.00 -3.53 -15.41
CA GLU A 126 -4.40 -2.90 -16.59
C GLU A 126 -4.50 -1.37 -16.55
N ALA A 127 -5.72 -0.85 -16.35
CA ALA A 127 -5.97 0.59 -16.25
C ALA A 127 -5.20 1.26 -15.10
N GLU A 128 -5.13 0.64 -13.91
CA GLU A 128 -4.42 1.24 -12.78
C GLU A 128 -2.90 1.19 -12.97
N PHE A 129 -2.39 0.11 -13.58
CA PHE A 129 -0.97 -0.02 -13.87
C PHE A 129 -0.50 0.99 -14.92
N GLU A 130 -1.24 1.11 -16.02
CA GLU A 130 -0.99 2.12 -17.07
C GLU A 130 -1.07 3.55 -16.51
N ARG A 131 -2.09 3.82 -15.70
CA ARG A 131 -2.25 5.11 -15.02
C ARG A 131 -1.03 5.43 -14.15
N ARG A 132 -0.50 4.46 -13.39
CA ARG A 132 0.71 4.68 -12.56
C ARG A 132 1.93 4.96 -13.43
N LEU A 133 2.18 4.15 -14.46
CA LEU A 133 3.33 4.35 -15.36
C LEU A 133 3.28 5.70 -16.09
N SER A 134 2.09 6.21 -16.40
CA SER A 134 1.92 7.48 -17.11
C SER A 134 1.91 8.72 -16.20
N GLN A 135 1.46 8.59 -14.95
CA GLN A 135 1.25 9.74 -14.05
C GLN A 135 2.29 9.88 -12.95
N TRP A 136 2.99 8.81 -12.57
CA TRP A 136 3.95 8.88 -11.48
C TRP A 136 5.32 9.32 -12.02
N PRO A 137 5.84 10.47 -11.58
CA PRO A 137 7.16 10.92 -12.00
C PRO A 137 8.22 9.90 -11.58
N ASP A 138 9.20 9.68 -12.44
CA ASP A 138 10.32 8.76 -12.24
C ASP A 138 9.94 7.27 -12.04
N PHE A 139 8.71 6.90 -12.40
CA PHE A 139 8.19 5.53 -12.30
C PHE A 139 7.84 4.97 -13.69
N GLY A 140 8.88 4.77 -14.51
CA GLY A 140 8.77 4.13 -15.82
C GLY A 140 8.96 2.61 -15.77
N ILE A 141 8.69 1.94 -16.90
CA ILE A 141 8.95 0.50 -17.04
C ILE A 141 10.43 0.17 -16.80
N ASP A 142 11.34 1.05 -17.17
CA ASP A 142 12.79 0.93 -17.00
C ASP A 142 13.28 1.07 -15.54
N SER A 143 12.40 1.48 -14.62
CA SER A 143 12.67 1.53 -13.18
C SER A 143 12.67 0.13 -12.52
N PHE A 144 12.27 -0.92 -13.23
CA PHE A 144 12.18 -2.28 -12.71
C PHE A 144 13.40 -3.13 -13.07
N LEU A 145 13.85 -3.94 -12.11
CA LEU A 145 14.78 -5.05 -12.33
C LEU A 145 13.99 -6.37 -12.26
N LEU A 146 14.17 -7.22 -13.28
CA LEU A 146 13.46 -8.48 -13.43
C LEU A 146 14.44 -9.63 -13.31
N ALA A 147 14.07 -10.66 -12.55
CA ALA A 147 14.71 -11.96 -12.63
C ALA A 147 14.00 -12.78 -13.73
N VAL A 148 14.77 -13.28 -14.69
CA VAL A 148 14.24 -14.06 -15.81
C VAL A 148 15.03 -15.35 -15.99
N ASP A 149 14.35 -16.37 -16.52
CA ASP A 149 14.99 -17.61 -16.94
C ASP A 149 15.77 -17.45 -18.28
N ASP A 150 16.32 -18.57 -18.75
CA ASP A 150 17.02 -18.70 -20.03
C ASP A 150 16.11 -18.50 -21.26
N ARG A 151 14.79 -18.50 -21.07
CA ARG A 151 13.78 -18.23 -22.10
C ARG A 151 13.12 -16.85 -21.96
N ASP A 152 13.67 -15.97 -21.12
CA ASP A 152 13.13 -14.65 -20.80
C ASP A 152 11.75 -14.64 -20.08
N ASN A 153 11.35 -15.76 -19.46
CA ASN A 153 10.16 -15.77 -18.60
C ASN A 153 10.48 -15.16 -17.24
N LEU A 154 9.55 -14.37 -16.71
CA LEU A 154 9.66 -13.82 -15.37
C LEU A 154 9.52 -14.94 -14.31
N LEU A 155 10.40 -14.94 -13.32
CA LEU A 155 10.43 -15.88 -12.20
C LEU A 155 9.78 -15.30 -10.93
#